data_AF-A0A523HMZ7-F1
#
_entry.id   AF-A0A523HMZ7-F1
#
_cell.length_a   1.000
_cell.length_b   1.000
_cell.length_c   1.000
_cell.angle_alpha   90.00
_cell.angle_beta   90.00
_cell.angle_gamma   90.00
#
_symmetry.space_group_name_H-M   'P 1'
#
loop_
_entity.id
_entity.type
_entity.pdbx_description
1 polymer ?
#
loop_
_entity_poly.entity_id
_entity_poly.type
_entity_poly.pdbx_seq_one_letter_code
_entity_poly.pdbx_strand_id
1 'polypeptide(L)' 'MPPNLRAKYVRGHALYRKGNYQEARNIWEQILKEQPYNKTVLDAIDSARERLNKQQRH' A
#
# COMPACT_ATOMS: atom_id res chain seq x y z
N MET A 1 -14.20 -5.54 1.68
CA MET A 1 -13.45 -5.10 0.49
C MET A 1 -13.92 -5.86 -0.76
N PRO A 2 -14.29 -5.18 -1.86
CA PRO A 2 -14.69 -5.79 -3.13
C PRO A 2 -13.57 -6.63 -3.78
N PRO A 3 -13.88 -7.61 -4.65
CA PRO A 3 -12.89 -8.45 -5.32
C PRO A 3 -11.86 -7.65 -6.13
N ASN A 4 -12.30 -6.61 -6.83
CA ASN A 4 -11.43 -5.73 -7.63
C ASN A 4 -10.40 -4.99 -6.75
N LEU A 5 -10.86 -4.44 -5.62
CA LEU A 5 -9.98 -3.77 -4.66
C LEU A 5 -9.07 -4.76 -3.92
N ARG A 6 -9.53 -6.00 -3.73
CA ARG A 6 -8.70 -7.07 -3.17
C ARG A 6 -7.54 -7.45 -4.08
N ALA A 7 -7.77 -7.53 -5.40
CA ALA A 7 -6.70 -7.77 -6.36
C ALA A 7 -5.66 -6.62 -6.33
N LYS A 8 -6.13 -5.36 -6.27
CA LYS A 8 -5.23 -4.20 -6.08
C LYS A 8 -4.43 -4.30 -4.79
N TYR A 9 -5.07 -4.66 -3.67
CA TYR A 9 -4.39 -4.80 -2.38
C TYR A 9 -3.27 -5.85 -2.42
N VAL A 10 -3.56 -7.02 -2.99
CA VAL A 10 -2.58 -8.11 -3.16
C VAL A 10 -1.42 -7.66 -4.06
N ARG A 11 -1.71 -6.94 -5.14
CA ARG A 11 -0.67 -6.37 -6.02
C ARG A 11 0.23 -5.39 -5.27
N GLY A 12 -0.35 -4.48 -4.50
CA GLY A 12 0.41 -3.56 -3.64
C GLY A 12 1.28 -4.31 -2.63
N HIS A 13 0.75 -5.38 -2.03
CA HIS A 13 1.50 -6.21 -1.10
C HIS A 13 2.67 -6.95 -1.76
N ALA A 14 2.50 -7.44 -2.99
CA ALA A 14 3.59 -8.05 -3.75
C ALA A 14 4.71 -7.04 -4.06
N LEU A 15 4.36 -5.80 -4.41
CA LEU A 15 5.32 -4.71 -4.62
C LEU A 15 6.04 -4.33 -3.32
N TYR A 16 5.32 -4.27 -2.20
CA TYR A 16 5.90 -4.02 -0.88
C TYR A 16 6.96 -5.07 -0.54
N ARG A 17 6.68 -6.37 -0.76
CA ARG A 17 7.66 -7.43 -0.52
C ARG A 17 8.88 -7.36 -1.43
N LYS A 18 8.75 -6.77 -2.63
CA LYS A 18 9.87 -6.55 -3.55
C LYS A 18 10.73 -5.34 -3.19
N GLY A 19 10.35 -4.57 -2.17
CA GLY A 19 11.00 -3.29 -1.83
C GLY A 19 10.47 -2.09 -2.62
N ASN A 20 9.51 -2.31 -3.52
CA ASN A 20 8.85 -1.26 -4.30
C ASN A 20 7.76 -0.56 -3.49
N TYR A 21 8.14 -0.02 -2.34
CA TYR A 21 7.22 0.56 -1.36
C TYR A 21 6.44 1.77 -1.93
N GLN A 22 7.03 2.53 -2.84
CA GLN A 22 6.38 3.69 -3.47
C GLN A 22 5.24 3.27 -4.40
N GLU A 23 5.46 2.24 -5.23
CA GLU A 23 4.40 1.68 -6.07
C GLU A 23 3.32 1.01 -5.24
N ALA A 24 3.71 0.26 -4.18
CA ALA A 24 2.77 -0.35 -3.24
C ALA A 24 1.84 0.70 -2.63
N ARG A 25 2.40 1.81 -2.15
CA ARG A 25 1.64 2.94 -1.60
C ARG A 25 0.66 3.51 -2.61
N ASN A 26 1.11 3.81 -3.83
CA ASN A 26 0.28 4.39 -4.87
C ASN A 26 -0.96 3.51 -5.17
N ILE A 27 -0.79 2.19 -5.22
CA ILE A 27 -1.91 1.26 -5.43
C ILE A 27 -2.89 1.29 -4.25
N TRP A 28 -2.38 1.28 -3.02
CA TRP A 28 -3.23 1.33 -1.83
C TRP A 28 -3.97 2.66 -1.69
N GLU A 29 -3.36 3.79 -2.07
CA GLU A 29 -4.04 5.10 -2.09
C GLU A 29 -5.22 5.11 -3.06
N GLN A 30 -5.15 4.38 -4.18
CA GLN A 30 -6.33 4.20 -5.06
C GLN A 30 -7.46 3.42 -4.40
N ILE A 31 -7.15 2.47 -3.50
CA ILE A 31 -8.16 1.72 -2.75
C ILE A 31 -8.83 2.63 -1.72
N LEU A 32 -8.08 3.56 -1.10
CA LEU A 32 -8.63 4.54 -0.16
C LEU A 32 -9.55 5.56 -0.83
N LYS A 33 -9.37 5.86 -2.12
CA LYS A 33 -10.33 6.72 -2.84
C LYS A 33 -11.75 6.13 -2.84
N GLU A 34 -11.87 4.81 -2.88
CA GLU A 34 -13.16 4.12 -2.83
C GLU A 34 -13.57 3.69 -1.42
N GLN A 35 -12.60 3.39 -0.56
CA GLN A 35 -12.82 3.01 0.85
C GLN A 35 -11.90 3.83 1.78
N PRO A 36 -12.20 5.11 2.01
CA PRO A 36 -11.31 6.02 2.75
C PRO A 36 -11.07 5.61 4.20
N TYR A 37 -12.00 4.87 4.80
CA TYR A 37 -11.92 4.39 6.18
C TYR A 37 -11.43 2.95 6.30
N ASN A 38 -10.84 2.39 5.24
CA ASN A 38 -10.34 1.01 5.29
C ASN A 38 -9.03 0.94 6.08
N LYS A 39 -9.16 0.61 7.38
CA LYS A 39 -8.03 0.49 8.31
C LYS A 39 -6.91 -0.43 7.79
N THR A 40 -7.26 -1.57 7.18
CA THR A 40 -6.26 -2.50 6.62
C THR A 40 -5.38 -1.87 5.55
N VAL A 41 -5.93 -0.97 4.74
CA VAL A 41 -5.21 -0.27 3.68
C VAL A 41 -4.40 0.90 4.25
N LEU A 42 -4.96 1.60 5.25
CA LEU A 42 -4.27 2.66 5.97
C LEU A 42 -3.00 2.14 6.67
N ASP A 43 -3.10 1.05 7.43
CA ASP A 43 -1.95 0.39 8.07
C ASP A 43 -0.88 -0.05 7.05
N ALA A 44 -1.31 -0.55 5.89
CA ALA A 44 -0.40 -0.95 4.83
C ALA A 44 0.37 0.26 4.26
N ILE A 45 -0.32 1.37 4.00
CA ILE A 45 0.29 2.62 3.53
C ILE A 45 1.28 3.18 4.55
N ASP A 46 0.91 3.17 5.83
CA ASP A 46 1.78 3.63 6.91
C ASP A 46 3.07 2.82 6.97
N SER A 47 2.93 1.48 6.96
CA SER A 47 4.04 0.54 6.89
C SER A 47 4.93 0.76 5.65
N ALA A 48 4.35 1.08 4.48
CA ALA A 48 5.12 1.43 3.28
C ALA A 48 5.88 2.75 3.42
N ARG A 49 5.27 3.77 4.03
CA ARG A 49 5.92 5.06 4.27
C ARG A 49 7.09 4.92 5.22
N GLU A 50 6.94 4.16 6.30
CA GLU A 50 8.04 3.87 7.23
C GLU A 50 9.22 3.19 6.52
N ARG A 51 8.94 2.19 5.68
CA ARG A 51 9.97 1.49 4.91
C ARG A 51 10.64 2.40 3.88
N LEU A 52 9.89 3.25 3.18
CA LEU A 52 10.44 4.23 2.24
C LEU A 52 11.39 5.20 2.94
N ASN A 53 10.97 5.77 4.07
CA ASN A 53 11.79 6.70 4.84
C ASN A 53 13.07 6.04 5.34
N LYS A 54 13.02 4.76 5.75
CA LYS A 54 14.20 4.00 6.14
C LYS A 54 15.13 3.73 4.94
N GLN A 55 14.58 3.40 3.78
CA GLN A 55 15.37 3.11 2.57
C GLN A 55 16.03 4.35 1.95
N GLN A 56 15.42 5.54 2.09
CA GLN A 56 15.98 6.80 1.61
C GLN A 56 17.04 7.42 2.55
N ARG A 57 17.22 6.85 3.74
CA ARG A 57 18.15 7.34 4.77
C ARG A 57 19.52 6.65 4.77
N HIS A 58 19.82 5.88 3.73
CA HIS A 58 21.12 5.24 3.48
C HIS A 58 21.77 5.83 2.23
#